data_AF-A0A482VLK4-F1
#
_entry.id   AF-A0A482VLK4-F1
#
_cell.length_a   1.000
_cell.length_b   1.000
_cell.length_c   1.000
_cell.angle_alpha   90.00
_cell.angle_beta   90.00
_cell.angle_gamma   90.00
#
_symmetry.space_group_name_H-M   'P 1'
#
loop_
_entity.id
_entity.type
_entity.pdbx_description
1 polymer ?
#
loop_
_entity_poly.entity_id
_entity_poly.type
_entity_poly.pdbx_seq_one_letter_code
_entity_poly.pdbx_strand_id
1 'polypeptide(L)'
;MAGSLLIRFNVAIHRLELAIATVLGRRSPPDGLCLAGVPIQEHQPRPASAFSLKDLLGDGFLWGVPTARRTIERRLKRKFGDPYYIEKILKPKTNIRTCNTCGDDHLAGVLCPTCYKKVIDETKEMQEAIQNELQLTPVEQEVAVLYEGEKDEKPDDFWEGKR
;
A
#
# COMPACT_ATOMS: atom_id res chain seq x y z
N MET A 1 49.98 -30.20 -17.33
CA MET A 1 49.16 -31.30 -17.90
C MET A 1 48.02 -31.76 -16.98
N ALA A 2 48.16 -31.78 -15.64
CA ALA A 2 47.11 -32.26 -14.72
C ALA A 2 45.92 -31.29 -14.52
N GLY A 3 46.15 -29.97 -14.56
CA GLY A 3 45.09 -28.98 -14.34
C GLY A 3 44.01 -28.96 -15.41
N SER A 4 44.34 -29.24 -16.68
CA SER A 4 43.35 -29.31 -17.76
C SER A 4 42.45 -30.55 -17.66
N LEU A 5 42.96 -31.64 -17.09
CA LEU A 5 42.19 -32.86 -16.85
C LEU A 5 41.19 -32.65 -15.71
N LEU A 6 41.60 -32.01 -14.61
CA LEU A 6 40.71 -31.69 -13.48
C LEU A 6 39.57 -30.75 -13.90
N ILE A 7 39.86 -29.75 -14.73
CA ILE A 7 38.84 -28.83 -15.26
C ILE A 7 37.85 -29.58 -16.16
N ARG A 8 38.33 -30.45 -17.04
CA ARG A 8 37.46 -31.26 -17.91
C ARG A 8 36.60 -32.24 -17.12
N PHE A 9 37.16 -32.82 -16.06
CA PHE A 9 36.44 -33.72 -15.16
C PHE A 9 35.32 -32.98 -14.42
N ASN A 10 35.61 -31.77 -13.92
CA ASN A 10 34.63 -30.94 -13.22
C ASN A 10 33.48 -30.49 -14.14
N VAL A 11 33.80 -30.12 -15.39
CA VAL A 11 32.79 -29.81 -16.42
C VAL A 11 31.94 -31.03 -16.78
N ALA A 12 32.54 -32.23 -16.82
CA ALA A 12 31.81 -33.46 -17.10
C ALA A 12 30.83 -33.81 -15.96
N ILE A 13 31.25 -33.65 -14.70
CA ILE A 13 30.38 -33.87 -13.53
C ILE A 13 29.19 -32.90 -13.56
N HIS A 14 29.42 -31.60 -13.77
CA HIS A 14 28.33 -30.64 -13.83
C HIS A 14 27.33 -30.91 -14.96
N ARG A 15 27.81 -31.36 -16.13
CA ARG A 15 26.92 -31.74 -17.24
C ARG A 15 26.10 -32.98 -16.91
N LEU A 16 26.69 -33.94 -16.20
CA LEU A 16 26.02 -35.15 -15.77
C LEU A 16 24.93 -34.85 -14.73
N GLU A 17 25.21 -33.98 -13.76
CA GLU A 17 24.23 -33.52 -12.77
C GLU A 17 23.02 -32.82 -13.42
N LEU A 18 23.26 -31.95 -14.40
CA LEU A 18 22.20 -31.29 -15.17
C LEU A 18 21.39 -32.28 -16.02
N ALA A 19 22.03 -33.29 -16.60
CA ALA A 19 21.34 -34.33 -17.36
C ALA A 19 20.47 -35.22 -16.44
N ILE A 20 20.95 -35.58 -15.26
CA ILE A 20 20.16 -36.35 -14.27
C ILE A 20 18.96 -35.53 -13.77
N ALA A 21 19.15 -34.23 -13.50
CA ALA A 21 18.09 -33.35 -13.03
C ALA A 21 16.96 -33.17 -14.06
N THR A 22 17.31 -33.13 -15.35
CA THR A 22 16.32 -33.03 -16.44
C THR A 22 15.58 -34.34 -16.68
N VAL A 23 16.27 -35.50 -16.61
CA VAL A 23 15.65 -36.83 -16.76
C VAL A 23 14.72 -37.19 -15.60
N LEU A 24 15.05 -36.79 -14.36
CA LEU A 24 14.22 -37.03 -13.17
C LEU A 24 13.06 -36.01 -12.99
N GLY A 25 12.76 -35.21 -14.02
CA GLY A 25 11.53 -34.39 -14.07
C GLY A 25 11.49 -33.19 -13.12
N ARG A 26 12.65 -32.69 -12.65
CA ARG A 26 12.68 -31.43 -11.90
C ARG A 26 12.58 -30.27 -12.91
N ARG A 27 11.75 -29.26 -12.56
CA ARG A 27 11.32 -28.14 -13.41
C ARG A 27 12.48 -27.48 -14.18
N SER A 28 12.20 -27.04 -15.40
CA SER A 28 13.05 -26.11 -16.16
C SER A 28 12.65 -24.66 -15.81
N PRO A 29 13.59 -23.73 -15.55
CA PRO A 29 15.05 -23.90 -15.50
C PRO A 29 15.52 -24.59 -14.21
N PRO A 30 16.69 -25.28 -14.23
CA PRO A 30 17.28 -25.85 -13.03
C PRO A 30 17.61 -24.71 -12.06
N ASP A 31 17.24 -24.86 -10.79
CA ASP A 31 17.74 -24.01 -9.72
C ASP A 31 19.26 -24.10 -9.76
N GLY A 32 19.91 -23.09 -10.34
CA GLY A 32 21.36 -22.96 -10.24
C GLY A 32 21.67 -22.89 -8.76
N LEU A 33 22.36 -23.90 -8.24
CA LEU A 33 22.96 -23.82 -6.92
C LEU A 33 24.08 -22.78 -7.04
N CYS A 34 23.70 -21.50 -6.97
CA CYS A 34 24.63 -20.42 -6.75
C CYS A 34 25.25 -20.69 -5.39
N LEU A 35 26.51 -21.10 -5.38
CA LEU A 35 27.36 -20.97 -4.21
C LEU A 35 27.50 -19.47 -3.97
N ALA A 36 26.53 -18.87 -3.28
CA ALA A 36 26.66 -17.55 -2.71
C ALA A 36 27.81 -17.68 -1.72
N GLY A 37 29.00 -17.28 -2.14
CA GLY A 37 30.16 -17.12 -1.29
C GLY A 37 29.86 -16.01 -0.29
N VAL A 38 29.03 -16.33 0.70
CA VAL A 38 28.96 -15.54 1.92
C VAL A 38 30.37 -15.64 2.49
N PRO A 39 31.12 -14.53 2.63
CA PRO A 39 32.35 -14.59 3.38
C PRO A 39 31.98 -15.18 4.73
N ILE A 40 32.61 -16.30 5.09
CA ILE A 40 32.51 -16.84 6.44
C ILE A 40 33.13 -15.74 7.30
N GLN A 41 32.29 -14.81 7.76
CA GLN A 41 32.61 -14.09 8.96
C GLN A 41 32.77 -15.20 9.98
N GLU A 42 33.99 -15.35 10.49
CA GLU A 42 34.26 -16.03 11.74
C GLU A 42 33.52 -15.24 12.83
N HIS A 43 32.19 -15.33 12.83
CA HIS A 43 31.43 -15.19 14.03
C HIS A 43 32.00 -16.26 14.92
N GLN A 44 32.77 -15.84 15.93
CA GLN A 44 33.14 -16.71 17.04
C GLN A 44 31.91 -17.57 17.34
N PRO A 45 32.02 -18.91 17.30
CA PRO A 45 30.89 -19.74 17.64
C PRO A 45 30.48 -19.26 19.02
N ARG A 46 29.31 -18.60 19.12
CA ARG A 46 28.71 -18.33 20.42
C ARG A 46 28.79 -19.67 21.14
N PRO A 47 29.37 -19.73 22.36
CA PRO A 47 29.52 -21.01 23.04
C PRO A 47 28.17 -21.68 22.96
N ALA A 48 28.09 -22.78 22.22
CA ALA A 48 26.83 -23.44 21.97
C ALA A 48 26.31 -23.76 23.36
N SER A 49 25.30 -23.01 23.81
CA SER A 49 24.69 -23.22 25.12
C SER A 49 24.38 -24.69 25.15
N ALA A 50 24.99 -25.42 26.10
CA ALA A 50 24.85 -26.87 26.18
C ALA A 50 23.35 -27.16 26.08
N PHE A 51 22.95 -27.85 25.00
CA PHE A 51 21.55 -28.08 24.68
C PHE A 51 20.89 -28.75 25.88
N SER A 52 20.23 -27.95 26.71
CA SER A 52 19.66 -28.43 27.95
C SER A 52 18.21 -28.80 27.64
N LEU A 53 17.82 -30.02 28.02
CA LEU A 53 16.43 -30.45 27.85
C LEU A 53 15.46 -29.53 28.60
N LYS A 54 15.96 -28.82 29.63
CA LYS A 54 15.22 -27.81 30.38
C LYS A 54 14.87 -26.59 29.53
N ASP A 55 15.78 -26.12 28.67
CA ASP A 55 15.51 -25.01 27.75
C ASP A 55 14.55 -25.44 26.63
N LEU A 56 14.66 -26.69 26.15
CA LEU A 56 13.72 -27.24 25.16
C LEU A 56 12.31 -27.44 25.75
N LEU A 57 12.20 -27.90 26.99
CA LEU A 57 10.91 -28.11 27.66
C LEU A 57 10.29 -26.79 28.15
N GLY A 58 11.12 -25.82 28.55
CA GLY A 58 10.70 -24.50 29.02
C GLY A 58 10.31 -23.56 27.88
N ASP A 59 11.21 -23.35 26.92
CA ASP A 59 11.04 -22.37 25.83
C ASP A 59 10.64 -23.01 24.49
N GLY A 60 10.77 -24.33 24.32
CA GLY A 60 10.49 -25.02 23.06
C GLY A 60 9.01 -25.34 22.81
N PHE A 61 8.17 -25.35 23.84
CA PHE A 61 6.72 -25.54 23.68
C PHE A 61 6.03 -24.18 23.49
N LEU A 62 5.85 -23.80 22.22
CA LEU A 62 5.09 -22.61 21.85
C LEU A 62 3.58 -22.91 21.92
N TRP A 63 2.96 -22.64 23.08
CA TRP A 63 1.53 -22.87 23.37
C TRP A 63 0.54 -22.05 22.50
N GLY A 64 1.04 -21.20 21.58
CA GLY A 64 0.24 -20.36 20.68
C GLY A 64 0.30 -20.75 19.19
N VAL A 65 0.91 -21.88 18.83
CA VAL A 65 1.06 -22.30 17.43
C VAL A 65 -0.16 -23.13 16.98
N PRO A 66 -0.65 -22.95 15.73
CA PRO A 66 -1.70 -23.81 15.20
C PRO A 66 -1.28 -25.28 15.20
N THR A 67 -1.94 -26.09 16.01
CA THR A 67 -1.64 -27.52 16.17
C THR A 67 -1.90 -28.31 14.88
N ALA A 68 -2.84 -27.86 14.04
CA ALA A 68 -3.18 -28.49 12.77
C ALA A 68 -3.43 -27.47 11.66
N ARG A 69 -3.08 -27.87 10.44
CA ARG A 69 -3.42 -27.10 9.24
C ARG A 69 -4.93 -27.07 9.05
N ARG A 70 -5.51 -25.87 8.91
CA ARG A 70 -6.93 -25.71 8.60
C ARG A 70 -7.25 -26.27 7.21
N THR A 71 -8.36 -27.00 7.11
CA THR A 71 -8.93 -27.47 5.84
C THR A 71 -9.32 -26.29 4.95
N ILE A 72 -9.44 -26.56 3.65
CA ILE A 72 -9.86 -25.56 2.66
C ILE A 72 -11.26 -25.04 2.99
N GLU A 73 -12.18 -25.93 3.35
CA GLU A 73 -13.54 -25.57 3.77
C GLU A 73 -13.54 -24.59 4.95
N ARG A 74 -12.80 -24.88 6.02
CA ARG A 74 -12.69 -23.99 7.20
C ARG A 74 -12.07 -22.63 6.82
N ARG A 75 -11.15 -22.61 5.86
CA ARG A 75 -10.53 -21.37 5.38
C ARG A 75 -11.51 -20.53 4.56
N LEU A 76 -12.28 -21.17 3.69
CA LEU A 76 -13.28 -20.51 2.84
C LEU A 76 -14.45 -20.00 3.68
N LYS A 77 -15.00 -20.80 4.60
CA LYS A 77 -16.06 -20.36 5.54
C LYS A 77 -15.67 -19.16 6.40
N ARG A 78 -14.38 -18.98 6.70
CA ARG A 78 -13.89 -17.79 7.43
C ARG A 78 -13.71 -16.55 6.54
N LYS A 79 -13.48 -16.75 5.24
CA LYS A 79 -13.27 -15.66 4.26
C LYS A 79 -14.60 -15.20 3.65
N PHE A 80 -15.45 -16.14 3.28
CA PHE A 80 -16.69 -15.98 2.52
C PHE A 80 -17.85 -16.64 3.26
N GLY A 81 -17.84 -16.55 4.59
CA GLY A 81 -18.87 -17.16 5.42
C GLY A 81 -20.21 -16.48 5.28
N ASP A 82 -21.22 -17.16 5.80
CA ASP A 82 -22.60 -16.69 5.89
C ASP A 82 -22.68 -15.41 6.77
N PRO A 83 -23.53 -14.42 6.42
CA PRO A 83 -23.94 -13.31 7.27
C PRO A 83 -24.21 -13.68 8.75
N TYR A 84 -24.80 -14.85 9.01
CA TYR A 84 -25.13 -15.28 10.38
C TYR A 84 -23.92 -15.84 11.17
N TYR A 85 -22.73 -15.94 10.55
CA TYR A 85 -21.53 -16.49 11.17
C TYR A 85 -20.35 -15.52 11.15
N ILE A 86 -19.66 -15.41 10.01
CA ILE A 86 -18.49 -14.54 9.83
C ILE A 86 -18.49 -14.10 8.36
N GLU A 87 -19.09 -12.95 8.10
CA GLU A 87 -19.12 -12.34 6.77
C GLU A 87 -18.02 -11.27 6.66
N LYS A 88 -17.05 -11.51 5.77
CA LYS A 88 -15.99 -10.55 5.41
C LYS A 88 -16.15 -9.99 4.00
N ILE A 89 -17.31 -10.23 3.41
CA ILE A 89 -17.63 -9.81 2.05
C ILE A 89 -18.01 -8.32 2.09
N LEU A 90 -17.62 -7.59 1.06
CA LEU A 90 -17.99 -6.19 0.91
C LEU A 90 -19.50 -6.09 0.67
N LYS A 91 -20.18 -5.30 1.50
CA LYS A 91 -21.61 -5.05 1.33
C LYS A 91 -21.83 -3.93 0.31
N PRO A 92 -22.81 -4.07 -0.60
CA PRO A 92 -23.16 -2.99 -1.51
C PRO A 92 -23.64 -1.79 -0.71
N LYS A 93 -23.19 -0.60 -1.10
CA LYS A 93 -23.64 0.66 -0.49
C LYS A 93 -24.96 1.09 -1.11
N THR A 94 -26.00 1.27 -0.29
CA THR A 94 -27.33 1.72 -0.72
C THR A 94 -27.50 3.24 -0.69
N ASN A 95 -26.47 3.96 -0.25
CA ASN A 95 -26.56 5.38 0.11
C ASN A 95 -25.96 6.30 -0.97
N ILE A 96 -25.84 5.82 -2.21
CA ILE A 96 -25.32 6.61 -3.34
C ILE A 96 -26.50 7.35 -3.97
N ARG A 97 -26.34 8.64 -4.18
CA ARG A 97 -27.35 9.54 -4.77
C ARG A 97 -26.71 10.35 -5.88
N THR A 98 -27.50 10.78 -6.85
CA THR A 98 -27.06 11.73 -7.88
C THR A 98 -27.12 13.15 -7.35
N CYS A 99 -26.14 13.98 -7.70
CA CYS A 99 -26.09 15.38 -7.31
C CYS A 99 -27.01 16.23 -8.20
N ASN A 100 -27.76 17.15 -7.62
CA ASN A 100 -28.73 17.98 -8.36
C ASN A 100 -28.09 19.03 -9.27
N THR A 101 -26.84 19.43 -9.00
CA THR A 101 -26.16 20.50 -9.74
C THR A 101 -25.31 19.96 -10.90
N CYS A 102 -24.45 18.97 -10.64
CA CYS A 102 -23.56 18.40 -11.66
C CYS A 102 -24.02 17.05 -12.23
N GLY A 103 -24.96 16.36 -11.58
CA GLY A 103 -25.39 15.01 -11.98
C GLY A 103 -24.47 13.86 -11.54
N ASP A 104 -23.33 14.14 -10.92
CA ASP A 104 -22.40 13.09 -10.45
C ASP A 104 -22.95 12.33 -9.24
N ASP A 105 -22.50 11.09 -9.09
CA ASP A 105 -22.81 10.27 -7.92
C ASP A 105 -22.01 10.70 -6.68
N HIS A 106 -22.70 10.83 -5.56
CA HIS A 106 -22.13 11.16 -4.26
C HIS A 106 -22.78 10.34 -3.14
N LEU A 107 -22.11 10.28 -1.99
CA LEU A 107 -22.64 9.59 -0.81
C LEU A 107 -23.61 10.50 -0.06
N ALA A 108 -24.76 9.95 0.35
CA ALA A 108 -25.70 10.67 1.21
C ALA A 108 -25.02 11.10 2.52
N GLY A 109 -25.15 12.39 2.87
CA GLY A 109 -24.49 13.00 4.03
C GLY A 109 -23.08 13.52 3.76
N VAL A 110 -22.56 13.40 2.54
CA VAL A 110 -21.27 13.96 2.11
C VAL A 110 -21.51 14.94 0.98
N LEU A 111 -20.79 16.06 0.94
CA LEU A 111 -20.85 17.00 -0.19
C LEU A 111 -20.38 16.33 -1.49
N CYS A 112 -20.92 16.76 -2.63
CA CYS A 112 -20.50 16.23 -3.92
C CYS A 112 -19.01 16.58 -4.16
N PRO A 113 -18.15 15.58 -4.43
CA PRO A 113 -16.71 15.81 -4.55
C PRO A 113 -16.36 16.69 -5.75
N THR A 114 -17.12 16.62 -6.84
CA THR A 114 -16.87 17.42 -8.04
C THR A 114 -17.19 18.89 -7.81
N CYS A 115 -18.37 19.19 -7.27
CA CYS A 115 -18.75 20.57 -6.94
C CYS A 115 -17.82 21.16 -5.88
N TYR A 116 -17.47 20.36 -4.86
CA TYR A 116 -16.57 20.81 -3.82
C TYR A 116 -15.18 21.14 -4.36
N LYS A 117 -14.65 20.35 -5.31
CA LYS A 117 -13.38 20.65 -5.98
C LYS A 117 -13.41 21.98 -6.74
N LYS A 118 -14.49 22.24 -7.49
CA LYS A 118 -14.64 23.53 -8.21
C LYS A 118 -14.56 24.72 -7.26
N VAL A 119 -15.29 24.65 -6.14
CA VAL A 119 -15.26 25.71 -5.11
C VAL A 119 -13.88 25.81 -4.46
N ILE A 120 -13.20 24.69 -4.22
CA ILE A 120 -11.83 24.72 -3.69
C ILE A 120 -10.90 25.45 -4.66
N ASP A 121 -10.97 25.16 -5.95
CA ASP A 121 -10.06 25.75 -6.93
C ASP A 121 -10.33 27.26 -7.10
N GLU A 122 -11.60 27.65 -7.16
CA GLU A 122 -12.01 29.05 -7.16
C GLU A 122 -11.57 29.80 -5.88
N THR A 123 -11.79 29.21 -4.70
CA THR A 123 -11.37 29.84 -3.44
C THR A 123 -9.86 29.95 -3.27
N LYS A 124 -9.07 29.07 -3.89
CA LYS A 124 -7.60 29.24 -3.94
C LYS A 124 -7.23 30.44 -4.79
N GLU A 125 -7.81 30.58 -5.98
CA GLU A 125 -7.57 31.73 -6.86
C GLU A 125 -7.94 33.05 -6.16
N MET A 126 -9.08 33.06 -5.45
CA MET A 126 -9.48 34.20 -4.62
C MET A 126 -8.47 34.49 -3.50
N GLN A 127 -8.00 33.46 -2.77
CA GLN A 127 -7.02 33.63 -1.70
C GLN A 127 -5.68 34.17 -2.21
N GLU A 128 -5.22 33.69 -3.37
CA GLU A 128 -4.01 34.19 -4.03
C GLU A 128 -4.16 35.66 -4.43
N ALA A 129 -5.31 36.05 -5.00
CA ALA A 129 -5.60 37.45 -5.33
C ALA A 129 -5.61 38.35 -4.08
N ILE A 130 -6.32 37.92 -3.02
CA ILE A 130 -6.39 38.62 -1.74
C ILE A 130 -4.98 38.80 -1.14
N GLN A 131 -4.16 37.75 -1.18
CA GLN A 131 -2.80 37.80 -0.65
C GLN A 131 -1.89 38.76 -1.43
N ASN A 132 -2.07 38.83 -2.75
CA ASN A 132 -1.34 39.75 -3.61
C ASN A 132 -1.74 41.22 -3.36
N GLU A 133 -3.02 41.49 -3.10
CA GLU A 133 -3.55 42.85 -2.89
C GLU A 133 -3.34 43.38 -1.47
N LEU A 134 -3.61 42.57 -0.44
CA LEU A 134 -3.67 43.00 0.96
C LEU A 134 -2.35 42.82 1.75
N GLN A 135 -1.35 42.18 1.14
CA GLN A 135 -0.02 41.95 1.72
C GLN A 135 -0.09 41.33 3.14
N LEU A 136 0.88 41.64 4.01
CA LEU A 136 0.99 41.09 5.37
C LEU A 136 0.16 41.85 6.42
N THR A 137 -0.62 42.85 6.01
CA THR A 137 -1.39 43.67 6.96
C THR A 137 -2.74 43.05 7.27
N PRO A 138 -3.11 42.91 8.56
CA PRO A 138 -4.43 42.41 8.94
C PRO A 138 -5.50 43.37 8.43
N VAL A 139 -6.58 42.81 7.87
CA VAL A 139 -7.68 43.59 7.29
C VAL A 139 -8.78 43.76 8.34
N GLU A 140 -9.11 45.01 8.67
CA GLU A 140 -10.15 45.36 9.65
C GLU A 140 -11.55 45.50 9.02
N GLN A 141 -11.63 45.50 7.69
CA GLN A 141 -12.83 45.70 6.88
C GLN A 141 -13.24 44.41 6.15
N GLU A 142 -14.51 44.29 5.80
CA GLU A 142 -15.00 43.16 4.99
C GLU A 142 -14.40 43.20 3.58
N VAL A 143 -14.02 42.04 3.05
CA VAL A 143 -13.46 41.89 1.71
C VAL A 143 -14.55 41.45 0.74
N ALA A 144 -14.72 42.16 -0.37
CA ALA A 144 -15.63 41.81 -1.44
C ALA A 144 -14.85 41.33 -2.67
N VAL A 145 -15.16 40.13 -3.17
CA VAL A 145 -14.57 39.63 -4.42
C VAL A 145 -15.45 40.04 -5.58
N LEU A 146 -14.82 40.63 -6.60
CA LEU A 146 -15.46 41.13 -7.80
C LEU A 146 -14.96 40.35 -9.02
N TYR A 147 -15.88 39.82 -9.82
CA TYR A 147 -15.54 39.25 -11.11
C TYR A 147 -15.59 40.34 -12.21
N GLU A 148 -15.01 40.03 -13.37
CA GLU A 148 -14.97 40.95 -14.51
C GLU A 148 -16.39 41.32 -14.98
N GLY A 149 -16.71 42.62 -14.99
CA GLY A 149 -18.01 43.15 -15.41
C GLY A 149 -19.08 43.30 -14.31
N GLU A 150 -18.83 42.83 -13.08
CA GLU A 150 -19.82 42.92 -11.99
C GLU A 150 -19.94 44.31 -11.34
N LYS A 151 -19.02 45.23 -11.63
CA LYS A 151 -19.02 46.59 -11.06
C LYS A 151 -20.23 47.42 -11.50
N ASP A 152 -20.74 47.16 -12.71
CA ASP A 152 -21.78 47.97 -13.33
C ASP A 152 -23.21 47.59 -12.90
N GLU A 153 -23.38 46.44 -12.24
CA GLU A 153 -24.71 45.87 -11.93
C GLU A 153 -25.29 46.32 -10.57
N LYS A 154 -24.44 46.75 -9.63
CA LYS A 154 -24.87 47.08 -8.25
C LYS A 154 -24.63 48.57 -7.95
N PRO A 155 -25.55 49.22 -7.21
CA PRO A 155 -25.40 50.63 -6.84
C PRO A 155 -24.18 50.85 -5.94
N ASP A 156 -23.54 52.01 -6.08
CA ASP A 156 -22.30 52.38 -5.36
C ASP A 156 -22.44 52.26 -3.83
N ASP A 157 -23.63 52.55 -3.29
CA ASP A 157 -23.97 52.41 -1.87
C ASP A 157 -23.74 50.99 -1.31
N PHE A 158 -23.76 49.95 -2.15
CA PHE A 158 -23.55 48.56 -1.72
C PHE A 158 -22.07 48.25 -1.40
N TRP A 159 -21.16 49.04 -1.96
CA TRP A 159 -19.71 48.87 -1.87
C TRP A 159 -19.08 49.74 -0.78
N GLU A 160 -19.82 50.70 -0.22
CA GLU A 160 -19.31 51.58 0.82
C GLU A 160 -18.83 50.81 2.06
N GLY A 161 -17.56 51.00 2.42
CA GLY A 161 -16.95 50.39 3.60
C GLY A 161 -16.37 48.98 3.43
N LYS A 162 -16.49 48.38 2.23
CA LYS A 162 -15.84 47.12 1.88
C LYS A 162 -14.54 47.38 1.12
N ARG A 163 -13.56 46.50 1.31
CA ARG A 163 -12.32 46.49 0.52
C ARG A 163 -12.43 45.53 -0.65
#